data_AF-B8FVT2-F1
#
_entry.id   AF-B8FVT2-F1
#
_cell.length_a   1.000
_cell.length_b   1.000
_cell.length_c   1.000
_cell.angle_alpha   90.00
_cell.angle_beta   90.00
_cell.angle_gamma   90.00
#
_symmetry.space_group_name_H-M   'P 1'
#
loop_
_entity.id
_entity.type
_entity.pdbx_description
1 polymer ?
#
loop_
_entity_poly.entity_id
_entity_poly.type
_entity_poly.pdbx_seq_one_letter_code
_entity_poly.pdbx_strand_id
1 'polypeptide(L)'
;MGGRGLHSGVVARQTTIYDQIERQEIADIIQESKRQREALADGGGGGITPPSLFKKCACCGEYTIPVKTKYETCLTCGWIDDPYQNGHPESLDGKNPLSLKQAREEFRARRLG
;
A
#
# COMPACT_ATOMS: atom_id res chain seq x y z
N MET A 1 37.62 59.53 -26.63
CA MET A 1 37.09 58.55 -27.61
C MET A 1 36.86 57.24 -26.88
N GLY A 2 35.72 57.11 -26.20
CA GLY A 2 35.38 55.94 -25.39
C GLY A 2 34.24 55.17 -26.05
N GLY A 3 34.49 53.92 -26.41
CA GLY A 3 33.46 52.97 -26.82
C GLY A 3 33.61 51.71 -25.98
N ARG A 4 32.87 51.62 -24.87
CA ARG A 4 32.76 50.38 -24.10
C ARG A 4 31.60 49.58 -24.70
N GLY A 5 31.88 48.37 -25.14
CA GLY A 5 30.94 47.47 -25.80
C GLY A 5 29.70 47.17 -24.95
N LEU A 6 28.62 46.78 -25.64
CA LEU A 6 27.36 46.35 -25.04
C LEU A 6 27.62 45.29 -23.97
N HIS A 7 27.24 45.60 -22.74
CA HIS A 7 27.05 44.62 -21.68
C HIS A 7 25.86 43.76 -22.10
N SER A 8 26.15 42.62 -22.72
CA SER A 8 25.15 41.61 -23.03
C SER A 8 24.60 41.08 -21.70
N GLY A 9 23.42 41.56 -21.32
CA GLY A 9 22.69 41.23 -20.10
C GLY A 9 22.12 39.81 -20.11
N VAL A 10 22.89 38.82 -20.56
CA VAL A 10 22.58 37.42 -20.34
C VAL A 10 23.29 37.05 -19.05
N VAL A 11 22.56 37.01 -17.94
CA VAL A 11 23.01 36.32 -16.73
C VAL A 11 22.98 34.83 -17.06
N ALA A 12 23.96 34.38 -17.84
CA ALA A 12 24.21 32.97 -18.05
C ALA A 12 24.55 32.41 -16.68
N ARG A 13 23.61 31.68 -16.06
CA ARG A 13 23.88 30.94 -14.82
C ARG A 13 25.00 29.96 -15.14
N GLN A 14 26.23 30.35 -14.84
CA GLN A 14 27.40 29.57 -15.16
C GLN A 14 27.40 28.38 -14.20
N THR A 15 26.99 27.21 -14.70
CA THR A 15 27.05 25.96 -13.93
C THR A 15 28.49 25.52 -13.84
N THR A 16 28.90 25.06 -12.66
CA THR A 16 30.22 24.48 -12.48
C THR A 16 30.27 23.07 -13.05
N ILE A 17 31.48 22.58 -13.28
CA ILE A 17 31.70 21.18 -13.69
C ILE A 17 31.15 20.22 -12.62
N TYR A 18 31.24 20.58 -11.34
CA TYR A 18 30.69 19.78 -10.24
C TYR A 18 29.16 19.70 -10.29
N ASP A 19 28.47 20.81 -10.58
CA ASP A 19 27.00 20.82 -10.72
C ASP A 19 26.53 19.91 -11.85
N GLN A 20 27.33 19.80 -12.92
CA GLN A 20 27.02 18.93 -14.05
C GLN A 20 27.26 17.46 -13.69
N ILE A 21 28.34 17.15 -12.98
CA ILE A 21 28.64 15.80 -12.49
C ILE A 21 27.53 15.33 -11.55
N GLU A 22 27.13 16.12 -10.56
CA GLU A 22 26.08 15.74 -9.61
C GLU A 22 24.74 15.48 -10.31
N ARG A 23 24.38 16.32 -11.30
CA ARG A 23 23.18 16.10 -12.13
C ARG A 23 23.27 14.80 -12.93
N GLN A 24 24.44 14.49 -13.46
CA GLN A 24 24.69 13.26 -14.22
C GLN A 24 24.54 12.04 -13.32
N GLU A 25 25.15 12.05 -12.13
CA GLU A 25 25.07 10.96 -11.16
C GLU A 25 23.63 10.70 -10.71
N ILE A 26 22.86 11.75 -10.41
CA ILE A 26 21.45 11.63 -10.06
C ILE A 26 20.65 11.05 -11.23
N ALA A 27 20.90 11.52 -12.46
CA ALA A 27 20.22 11.01 -13.64
C ALA A 27 20.52 9.51 -13.86
N ASP A 28 21.76 9.09 -13.67
CA ASP A 28 22.21 7.71 -13.81
C ASP A 28 21.57 6.81 -12.75
N ILE A 29 21.52 7.25 -11.49
CA ILE A 29 20.81 6.55 -10.40
C ILE A 29 19.32 6.36 -10.77
N ILE A 30 18.66 7.41 -11.26
CA ILE A 30 17.26 7.34 -11.65
C ILE A 30 17.07 6.36 -12.81
N GLN A 31 17.91 6.44 -13.84
CA GLN A 31 17.83 5.57 -15.00
C GLN A 31 18.05 4.10 -14.63
N GLU A 32 19.04 3.81 -13.79
CA GLU A 32 19.32 2.45 -13.33
C GLU A 32 18.16 1.89 -12.50
N SER A 33 17.58 2.70 -11.60
CA SER A 33 16.40 2.30 -10.82
C SER A 33 15.17 1.99 -11.70
N LYS A 34 15.02 2.68 -12.84
CA LYS A 34 13.94 2.41 -13.81
C LYS A 34 14.20 1.09 -14.53
N ARG A 35 15.42 0.89 -15.03
CA ARG A 35 15.82 -0.36 -15.71
C ARG A 35 15.63 -1.58 -14.81
N GLN A 36 16.00 -1.49 -13.53
CA GLN A 36 15.79 -2.57 -12.57
C GLN A 36 14.31 -2.87 -12.35
N ARG A 37 13.45 -1.84 -12.25
CA ARG A 37 12.00 -2.01 -12.12
C ARG A 37 11.36 -2.60 -13.37
N GLU A 38 11.80 -2.17 -14.55
CA GLU A 38 11.33 -2.70 -15.84
C GLU A 38 11.76 -4.16 -16.04
N ALA A 39 13.01 -4.51 -15.72
CA ALA A 39 13.49 -5.89 -15.76
C ALA A 39 12.73 -6.82 -14.80
N LEU A 40 12.29 -6.30 -13.65
CA LEU A 40 11.41 -7.03 -12.72
C LEU A 40 9.96 -7.11 -13.21
N ALA A 41 9.51 -6.18 -14.05
CA ALA A 41 8.13 -6.14 -14.58
C ALA A 41 7.92 -7.13 -15.73
N ASP A 42 8.91 -7.33 -16.60
CA ASP A 42 8.86 -8.32 -17.70
C ASP A 42 8.82 -9.79 -17.20
N GLY A 43 9.12 -10.01 -15.91
CA GLY A 43 9.03 -11.31 -15.24
C GLY A 43 7.66 -11.68 -14.67
N GLY A 44 6.55 -11.10 -15.16
CA GLY A 44 5.19 -11.44 -14.70
C GLY A 44 4.95 -11.01 -13.26
N GLY A 45 5.04 -9.70 -13.00
CA GLY A 45 5.02 -9.14 -11.65
C GLY A 45 3.67 -9.18 -10.94
N GLY A 46 3.52 -10.10 -9.99
CA GLY A 46 2.81 -9.82 -8.75
C GLY A 46 3.77 -9.06 -7.83
N GLY A 47 3.49 -7.79 -7.53
CA GLY A 47 4.39 -6.95 -6.72
C GLY A 47 4.78 -7.64 -5.41
N ILE A 48 6.04 -7.43 -4.97
CA ILE A 48 6.52 -7.87 -3.66
C ILE A 48 5.87 -6.97 -2.60
N THR A 49 4.55 -7.06 -2.43
CA THR A 49 3.94 -6.63 -1.18
C THR A 49 4.36 -7.67 -0.14
N PRO A 50 5.09 -7.30 0.91
CA PRO A 50 5.35 -8.22 2.00
C PRO A 50 4.02 -8.83 2.46
N PRO A 51 3.97 -10.15 2.75
CA PRO A 51 2.73 -10.80 3.13
C PRO A 51 2.15 -10.08 4.35
N SER A 52 0.91 -9.60 4.23
CA SER A 52 0.20 -8.97 5.34
C SER A 52 0.22 -9.90 6.55
N LEU A 53 0.64 -9.39 7.71
CA LEU A 53 0.60 -10.12 8.98
C LEU A 53 -0.82 -10.30 9.51
N PHE A 54 -1.80 -9.64 8.86
CA PHE A 54 -3.21 -9.75 9.19
C PHE A 54 -4.02 -10.23 7.99
N LYS A 55 -5.06 -11.02 8.25
CA LYS A 55 -6.09 -11.45 7.30
C LYS A 55 -7.39 -10.66 7.54
N LYS A 56 -8.19 -10.65 6.48
CA LYS A 56 -9.47 -9.95 6.41
C LYS A 56 -10.52 -10.62 7.29
N CYS A 57 -11.21 -9.84 8.11
CA CYS A 57 -12.37 -10.32 8.85
C CYS A 57 -13.53 -10.68 7.90
N ALA A 58 -14.11 -11.86 8.08
CA ALA A 58 -15.26 -12.31 7.28
C ALA A 58 -16.52 -11.46 7.49
N CYS A 59 -16.65 -10.80 8.65
CA CYS A 59 -17.79 -9.93 8.98
C CYS A 59 -17.62 -8.52 8.43
N CYS A 60 -16.64 -7.73 8.93
CA CYS A 60 -16.51 -6.32 8.57
C CYS A 60 -15.59 -6.02 7.38
N GLY A 61 -14.71 -6.95 7.02
CA GLY A 61 -13.74 -6.77 5.95
C GLY A 61 -12.46 -6.02 6.32
N GLU A 62 -12.24 -5.66 7.58
CA GLU A 62 -10.99 -5.05 8.05
C GLU A 62 -9.88 -6.09 8.29
N TYR A 63 -8.63 -5.67 8.16
CA TYR A 63 -7.43 -6.52 8.35
C TYR A 63 -6.92 -6.46 9.80
N THR A 64 -7.69 -7.01 10.75
CA THR A 64 -7.34 -6.97 12.19
C THR A 64 -6.93 -8.32 12.77
N ILE A 65 -6.97 -9.39 11.98
CA ILE A 65 -6.86 -10.77 12.49
C ILE A 65 -5.49 -11.32 12.10
N PRO A 66 -4.60 -11.73 13.02
CA PRO A 66 -3.30 -12.28 12.65
C PRO A 66 -3.43 -13.50 11.72
N VAL A 67 -2.61 -13.58 10.66
CA VAL A 67 -2.78 -14.65 9.63
C VAL A 67 -2.66 -16.06 10.20
N LYS A 68 -1.84 -16.25 11.23
CA LYS A 68 -1.52 -17.56 11.81
C LYS A 68 -2.45 -17.99 12.95
N THR A 69 -3.44 -17.19 13.31
CA THR A 69 -4.39 -17.51 14.38
C THR A 69 -5.72 -18.03 13.82
N LYS A 70 -6.46 -18.72 14.69
CA LYS A 70 -7.85 -19.14 14.49
C LYS A 70 -8.63 -18.73 15.73
N TYR A 71 -9.91 -18.43 15.55
CA TYR A 71 -10.80 -18.02 16.65
C TYR A 71 -10.37 -16.71 17.33
N GLU A 72 -9.60 -15.88 16.65
CA GLU A 72 -9.25 -14.55 17.15
C GLU A 72 -10.44 -13.60 16.95
N THR A 73 -10.64 -12.68 17.89
CA THR A 73 -11.72 -11.71 17.81
C THR A 73 -11.31 -10.50 16.98
N CYS A 74 -12.13 -10.12 16.00
CA CYS A 74 -11.92 -8.91 15.23
C CYS A 74 -12.07 -7.67 16.11
N LEU A 75 -11.02 -6.85 16.19
CA LEU A 75 -11.00 -5.62 17.00
C LEU A 75 -11.97 -4.54 16.49
N THR A 76 -12.41 -4.61 15.23
CA THR A 76 -13.36 -3.64 14.66
C THR A 76 -14.81 -4.00 14.92
N CYS A 77 -15.19 -5.27 14.77
CA CYS A 77 -16.59 -5.69 14.79
C CYS A 77 -16.98 -6.64 15.92
N GLY A 78 -16.00 -7.29 16.55
CA GLY A 78 -16.23 -8.30 17.60
C GLY A 78 -16.47 -9.72 17.07
N TRP A 79 -16.46 -9.95 15.75
CA TRP A 79 -16.59 -11.29 15.17
C TRP A 79 -15.41 -12.19 15.54
N ILE A 80 -15.68 -13.39 16.05
CA ILE A 80 -14.66 -14.42 16.28
C ILE A 80 -14.38 -15.14 14.96
N ASP A 81 -13.10 -15.22 14.57
CA ASP A 81 -12.62 -15.88 13.36
C ASP A 81 -12.78 -17.41 13.39
N ASP A 82 -14.02 -17.87 13.45
CA ASP A 82 -14.39 -19.27 13.45
C ASP A 82 -14.35 -19.82 12.02
N PRO A 83 -13.43 -20.74 11.68
CA PRO A 83 -13.34 -21.29 10.33
C PRO A 83 -14.63 -21.97 9.86
N TYR A 84 -15.41 -22.56 10.77
CA TYR A 84 -16.65 -23.23 10.41
C TYR A 84 -17.73 -22.20 10.05
N GLN A 85 -18.00 -21.22 10.92
CA GLN A 85 -19.01 -20.19 10.61
C GLN A 85 -18.57 -19.25 9.48
N ASN A 86 -17.26 -19.05 9.28
CA ASN A 86 -16.73 -18.34 8.12
C ASN A 86 -17.05 -19.08 6.80
N GLY A 87 -17.06 -20.42 6.81
CA GLY A 87 -17.45 -21.25 5.67
C GLY A 87 -18.94 -21.53 5.55
N HIS A 88 -19.71 -21.37 6.64
CA HIS A 88 -21.15 -21.64 6.71
C HIS A 88 -21.90 -20.39 7.24
N PRO A 89 -22.15 -19.38 6.38
CA PRO A 89 -22.54 -18.06 6.86
C PRO A 89 -23.90 -17.97 7.55
N GLU A 90 -24.77 -18.95 7.36
CA GLU A 90 -26.10 -19.05 7.98
C GLU A 90 -26.08 -19.88 9.27
N SER A 91 -24.95 -20.54 9.58
CA SER A 91 -24.85 -21.46 10.71
C SER A 91 -24.75 -20.74 12.05
N LEU A 92 -25.54 -21.20 13.00
CA LEU A 92 -25.41 -20.85 14.42
C LEU A 92 -24.47 -21.80 15.18
N ASP A 93 -24.13 -22.95 14.58
CA ASP A 93 -23.14 -23.85 15.16
C ASP A 93 -21.75 -23.21 15.02
N GLY A 94 -21.11 -22.91 16.15
CA GLY A 94 -19.78 -22.29 16.21
C GLY A 94 -19.55 -21.50 17.49
N LYS A 95 -18.51 -20.67 17.51
CA LYS A 95 -18.15 -19.84 18.67
C LYS A 95 -18.94 -18.53 18.76
N ASN A 96 -19.51 -18.04 17.66
CA ASN A 96 -20.29 -16.81 17.67
C ASN A 96 -21.76 -17.10 18.00
N PRO A 97 -22.42 -16.22 18.80
CA PRO A 97 -23.84 -16.38 19.13
C PRO A 97 -24.78 -16.11 17.95
N LEU A 98 -24.28 -15.42 16.92
CA LEU A 98 -24.99 -15.09 15.69
C LEU A 98 -24.34 -15.78 14.50
N SER A 99 -25.11 -16.00 13.45
CA SER A 99 -24.57 -16.42 12.16
C SER A 99 -23.74 -15.29 11.54
N LEU A 100 -22.81 -15.63 10.63
CA LEU A 100 -21.99 -14.62 9.96
C LEU A 100 -22.83 -13.62 9.18
N LYS A 101 -23.95 -14.07 8.60
CA LYS A 101 -24.88 -13.18 7.90
C LYS A 101 -25.54 -12.18 8.85
N GLN A 102 -26.08 -12.63 9.97
CA GLN A 102 -26.66 -11.74 10.99
C GLN A 102 -25.61 -10.76 11.53
N ALA A 103 -24.39 -11.22 11.82
CA ALA A 103 -23.32 -10.35 12.28
C ALA A 103 -22.95 -9.26 11.24
N ARG A 104 -22.95 -9.58 9.94
CA ARG A 104 -22.74 -8.60 8.86
C ARG A 104 -23.85 -7.55 8.79
N GLU A 105 -25.10 -7.99 8.96
CA GLU A 105 -26.27 -7.10 8.97
C GLU A 105 -26.23 -6.15 10.17
N GLU A 106 -25.98 -6.67 11.37
CA GLU A 106 -25.84 -5.85 12.59
C GLU A 106 -24.67 -4.86 12.48
N PHE A 107 -23.50 -5.31 11.99
CA PHE A 107 -22.36 -4.43 11.79
C PHE A 107 -22.67 -3.31 10.79
N ARG A 108 -23.38 -3.62 9.70
CA ARG A 108 -23.80 -2.62 8.71
C ARG A 108 -24.77 -1.61 9.34
N ALA A 109 -25.76 -2.09 10.11
CA ALA A 109 -26.70 -1.22 10.80
C ALA A 109 -25.97 -0.28 11.78
N ARG A 110 -25.04 -0.81 12.57
CA ARG A 110 -24.21 -0.02 13.51
C ARG A 110 -23.30 1.00 12.81
N ARG A 111 -22.86 0.75 11.57
CA ARG A 111 -22.04 1.70 10.80
C ARG A 111 -22.84 2.84 10.16
N LEU A 112 -24.16 2.67 10.02
CA LEU A 112 -25.04 3.64 9.33
C LEU A 112 -25.83 4.52 10.30
N GLY A 113 -25.95 4.12 11.57
CA GLY A 113 -26.51 4.94 12.65
C GLY A 113 -25.44 5.75 13.36
#